data_AF-A0AAJ5D2U4-F1
#
_entry.id   AF-A0AAJ5D2U4-F1
#
_cell.length_a   1.000
_cell.length_b   1.000
_cell.length_c   1.000
_cell.angle_alpha   90.00
_cell.angle_beta   90.00
_cell.angle_gamma   90.00
#
_symmetry.space_group_name_H-M   'P 1'
#
loop_
_entity.id
_entity.type
_entity.pdbx_description
1 polymer ?
#
loop_
_entity_poly.entity_id
_entity_poly.type
_entity_poly.pdbx_seq_one_letter_code
_entity_poly.pdbx_strand_id
1 'polypeptide(L)'
;MMYYEDSPFPVSDYRTLQNKEAFVSQAANQTERDELSLQWEQANPSMDHMILDAISDGLTTMEELIISVGRDEIGKRQIIDSFYSEIYGKERDKTAPEINDRGKRNEYLIKIGSIAKNAGLTMAKDDPSGIIAPKPKALGANVFQTVVTKSYHYLRSGNVGEKINEMEPEIRKQIQEEGLRLVAPMARELGYPDAATFRSELRAIASDYGVAPEILDTTPH
;
A
#
# COMPACT_ATOMS: atom_id res chain seq x y z
N MET A 1 -10.37 16.41 -60.91
CA MET A 1 -11.80 16.05 -61.03
C MET A 1 -11.88 14.52 -61.02
N MET A 2 -12.98 13.98 -60.50
CA MET A 2 -13.12 12.65 -59.92
C MET A 2 -13.07 11.42 -60.85
N TYR A 3 -12.95 10.27 -60.16
CA TYR A 3 -13.43 8.90 -60.43
C TYR A 3 -12.53 7.91 -61.18
N TYR A 4 -12.22 6.79 -60.51
CA TYR A 4 -12.57 5.42 -60.93
C TYR A 4 -12.52 4.48 -59.71
N GLU A 5 -13.63 3.77 -59.45
CA GLU A 5 -13.68 2.49 -58.74
C GLU A 5 -13.17 1.38 -59.68
N ASP A 6 -12.44 0.39 -59.16
CA ASP A 6 -12.71 -1.03 -59.37
C ASP A 6 -11.79 -1.93 -58.51
N SER A 7 -12.42 -2.96 -57.92
CA SER A 7 -11.88 -4.09 -57.14
C SER A 7 -11.01 -5.06 -57.99
N PRO A 8 -10.64 -6.28 -57.56
CA PRO A 8 -10.15 -6.80 -56.26
C PRO A 8 -8.80 -7.56 -56.41
N PHE A 9 -7.96 -7.64 -55.38
CA PHE A 9 -6.81 -8.56 -55.37
C PHE A 9 -7.14 -9.89 -54.66
N PRO A 10 -6.75 -11.04 -55.23
CA PRO A 10 -6.93 -12.35 -54.63
C PRO A 10 -5.78 -12.75 -53.69
N VAL A 11 -6.17 -13.45 -52.63
CA VAL A 11 -5.56 -14.64 -52.02
C VAL A 11 -4.02 -14.67 -51.92
N SER A 12 -3.57 -14.34 -50.70
CA SER A 12 -2.33 -14.80 -50.07
C SER A 12 -2.23 -16.33 -50.08
N ASP A 13 -1.06 -16.89 -50.41
CA ASP A 13 -0.63 -18.09 -49.70
C ASP A 13 0.89 -18.38 -49.70
N TYR A 14 1.28 -18.97 -48.56
CA TYR A 14 2.50 -19.72 -48.19
C TYR A 14 3.83 -19.04 -47.77
N ARG A 15 4.00 -19.10 -46.44
CA ARG A 15 5.18 -19.59 -45.67
C ARG A 15 6.49 -18.81 -45.87
N THR A 16 7.13 -18.33 -44.81
CA THR A 16 7.80 -19.20 -43.82
C THR A 16 8.28 -18.34 -42.63
N LEU A 17 8.01 -18.80 -41.40
CA LEU A 17 8.69 -18.54 -40.11
C LEU A 17 7.65 -18.75 -39.00
N GLN A 18 7.25 -19.99 -38.70
CA GLN A 18 7.92 -20.84 -37.71
C GLN A 18 8.40 -20.06 -36.47
N ASN A 19 7.47 -19.83 -35.54
CA ASN A 19 7.59 -20.00 -34.07
C ASN A 19 6.46 -19.23 -33.36
N LYS A 20 5.22 -19.67 -33.56
CA LYS A 20 4.06 -19.32 -32.70
C LYS A 20 3.47 -20.57 -32.03
N GLU A 21 4.31 -21.58 -31.80
CA GLU A 21 4.05 -22.67 -30.86
C GLU A 21 4.80 -22.39 -29.56
N ALA A 22 4.25 -21.48 -28.75
CA ALA A 22 4.57 -21.36 -27.32
C ALA A 22 3.54 -20.51 -26.55
N PHE A 23 2.31 -20.37 -27.06
CA PHE A 23 1.21 -19.71 -26.36
C PHE A 23 0.03 -20.66 -26.07
N VAL A 24 0.32 -21.96 -26.01
CA VAL A 24 -0.57 -23.01 -25.54
C VAL A 24 0.26 -24.00 -24.72
N SER A 25 0.67 -23.59 -23.52
CA SER A 25 1.14 -24.46 -22.43
C SER A 25 1.18 -23.69 -21.11
N GLN A 26 0.04 -23.11 -20.73
CA GLN A 26 -0.28 -22.83 -19.32
C GLN A 26 -1.76 -23.13 -18.99
N ALA A 27 -2.39 -23.97 -19.81
CA ALA A 27 -3.69 -24.59 -19.53
C ALA A 27 -3.56 -25.86 -18.66
N ALA A 28 -2.43 -26.05 -17.96
CA ALA A 28 -2.13 -27.26 -17.19
C ALA A 28 -1.85 -27.00 -15.70
N ASN A 29 -2.29 -25.85 -15.16
CA ASN A 29 -2.44 -25.62 -13.71
C ASN A 29 -3.70 -24.76 -13.40
N GLN A 30 -4.66 -24.73 -14.31
CA GLN A 30 -5.99 -24.13 -14.07
C GLN A 30 -7.02 -25.17 -13.62
N THR A 31 -6.72 -26.47 -13.77
CA THR A 31 -7.66 -27.54 -13.39
C THR A 31 -7.73 -27.79 -11.88
N GLU A 32 -6.73 -27.37 -11.09
CA GLU A 32 -6.84 -27.37 -9.61
C GLU A 32 -7.53 -26.12 -9.04
N ARG A 33 -7.67 -25.04 -9.83
CA ARG A 33 -8.46 -23.87 -9.43
C ARG A 33 -9.94 -24.04 -9.75
N ASP A 34 -10.29 -24.75 -10.81
CA ASP A 34 -11.69 -24.96 -11.20
C ASP A 34 -12.39 -26.06 -10.39
N GLU A 35 -11.67 -27.00 -9.76
CA GLU A 35 -12.28 -27.95 -8.81
C GLU A 35 -12.54 -27.35 -7.42
N LEU A 36 -11.91 -26.23 -7.06
CA LEU A 36 -12.28 -25.42 -5.89
C LEU A 36 -13.44 -24.46 -6.17
N SER A 37 -13.74 -24.18 -7.44
CA SER A 37 -14.81 -23.26 -7.86
C SER A 37 -16.16 -23.92 -8.11
N LEU A 38 -16.25 -25.27 -8.11
CA LEU A 38 -17.49 -26.01 -8.39
C LEU A 38 -18.13 -26.70 -7.16
N GLN A 39 -17.85 -26.18 -5.96
CA GLN A 39 -18.71 -26.38 -4.77
C GLN A 39 -19.42 -25.09 -4.33
N TRP A 40 -19.50 -24.09 -5.20
CA TRP A 40 -20.17 -22.81 -4.96
C TRP A 40 -21.62 -22.80 -5.47
N GLU A 41 -22.36 -23.88 -5.24
CA GLU A 41 -23.81 -23.90 -5.44
C GLU A 41 -24.55 -23.97 -4.10
N GLN A 42 -25.23 -22.85 -3.81
CA GLN A 42 -26.35 -22.68 -2.88
C GLN A 42 -26.07 -22.80 -1.37
N ALA A 43 -25.66 -21.69 -0.76
CA ALA A 43 -26.09 -21.29 0.59
C ALA A 43 -25.69 -19.82 0.82
N ASN A 44 -26.40 -19.11 1.71
CA ASN A 44 -25.96 -17.78 2.19
C ASN A 44 -24.43 -17.74 2.37
N PRO A 45 -23.70 -16.78 1.78
CA PRO A 45 -22.28 -16.66 2.04
C PRO A 45 -22.09 -16.54 3.54
N SER A 46 -21.22 -17.37 4.10
CA SER A 46 -20.77 -17.23 5.48
C SER A 46 -20.36 -15.77 5.70
N MET A 47 -20.64 -15.24 6.89
CA MET A 47 -20.30 -13.88 7.30
C MET A 47 -18.84 -13.51 6.95
N ASP A 48 -17.93 -14.49 7.06
CA ASP A 48 -16.52 -14.33 6.73
C ASP A 48 -16.28 -14.09 5.23
N HIS A 49 -17.02 -14.77 4.33
CA HIS A 49 -16.89 -14.54 2.89
C HIS A 49 -17.31 -13.12 2.49
N MET A 50 -18.42 -12.62 3.04
CA MET A 50 -18.86 -11.25 2.77
C MET A 50 -17.84 -10.20 3.23
N ILE A 51 -17.21 -10.42 4.39
CA ILE A 51 -16.17 -9.52 4.92
C ILE A 51 -14.93 -9.57 4.02
N LEU A 52 -14.47 -10.77 3.65
CA LEU A 52 -13.28 -10.96 2.82
C LEU A 52 -13.46 -10.40 1.41
N ASP A 53 -14.62 -10.60 0.78
CA ASP A 53 -14.93 -10.04 -0.54
C ASP A 53 -14.88 -8.51 -0.50
N ALA A 54 -15.52 -7.89 0.51
CA ALA A 54 -15.50 -6.43 0.66
C ALA A 54 -14.07 -5.89 0.88
N ILE A 55 -13.24 -6.58 1.68
CA ILE A 55 -11.83 -6.20 1.87
C ILE A 55 -11.05 -6.32 0.56
N SER A 56 -11.27 -7.39 -0.20
CA SER A 56 -10.63 -7.62 -1.51
C SER A 56 -10.99 -6.51 -2.51
N ASP A 57 -12.26 -6.10 -2.56
CA ASP A 57 -12.71 -4.96 -3.37
C ASP A 57 -12.01 -3.66 -2.94
N GLY A 58 -11.88 -3.44 -1.64
CA GLY A 58 -11.14 -2.31 -1.09
C GLY A 58 -9.67 -2.28 -1.51
N LEU A 59 -8.99 -3.41 -1.44
CA LEU A 59 -7.58 -3.55 -1.85
C LEU A 59 -7.41 -3.34 -3.36
N THR A 60 -8.34 -3.85 -4.17
CA THR A 60 -8.36 -3.61 -5.62
C THR A 60 -8.53 -2.11 -5.92
N THR A 61 -9.46 -1.45 -5.23
CA THR A 61 -9.68 0.00 -5.36
C THR A 61 -8.44 0.80 -4.94
N MET A 62 -7.74 0.37 -3.90
CA MET A 62 -6.48 0.96 -3.45
C MET A 62 -5.40 0.85 -4.54
N GLU A 63 -5.26 -0.32 -5.16
CA GLU A 63 -4.29 -0.55 -6.25
C GLU A 63 -4.59 0.35 -7.46
N GLU A 64 -5.86 0.41 -7.90
CA GLU A 64 -6.29 1.28 -8.99
C GLU A 64 -6.01 2.76 -8.69
N LEU A 65 -6.24 3.20 -7.45
CA LEU A 65 -5.91 4.57 -7.02
C LEU A 65 -4.41 4.84 -7.12
N ILE A 66 -3.57 3.92 -6.63
CA ILE A 66 -2.11 4.06 -6.70
C ILE A 66 -1.65 4.11 -8.16
N ILE A 67 -2.17 3.26 -9.03
CA ILE A 67 -1.80 3.22 -10.45
C ILE A 67 -2.27 4.48 -11.18
N SER A 68 -3.49 4.95 -10.91
CA SER A 68 -4.06 6.12 -11.58
C SER A 68 -3.40 7.43 -11.17
N VAL A 69 -3.11 7.61 -9.87
CA VAL A 69 -2.42 8.79 -9.35
C VAL A 69 -0.93 8.72 -9.67
N GLY A 70 -0.28 7.55 -9.59
CA GLY A 70 1.16 7.36 -9.78
C GLY A 70 1.65 7.44 -11.22
N ARG A 71 0.88 8.01 -12.15
CA ARG A 71 1.23 8.10 -13.57
C ARG A 71 2.33 9.13 -13.85
N ASP A 72 2.38 10.20 -13.06
CA ASP A 72 3.39 11.25 -13.18
C ASP A 72 4.21 11.38 -11.90
N GLU A 73 5.31 12.14 -11.98
CA GLU A 73 6.21 12.34 -10.83
C GLU A 73 5.50 12.97 -9.63
N ILE A 74 4.56 13.89 -9.85
CA ILE A 74 3.84 14.59 -8.79
C ILE A 74 2.97 13.60 -8.00
N GLY A 75 2.21 12.77 -8.71
CA GLY A 75 1.35 11.76 -8.12
C GLY A 75 2.15 10.65 -7.42
N LYS A 76 3.28 10.22 -8.00
CA LYS A 76 4.22 9.28 -7.33
C LYS A 76 4.69 9.85 -5.99
N ARG A 77 5.11 11.11 -5.96
CA ARG A 77 5.51 11.80 -4.71
C ARG A 77 4.37 11.87 -3.71
N GLN A 78 3.15 12.17 -4.13
CA GLN A 78 1.98 12.21 -3.23
C GLN A 78 1.67 10.83 -2.61
N ILE A 79 1.78 9.77 -3.39
CA ILE A 79 1.59 8.39 -2.91
C ILE A 79 2.68 8.01 -1.90
N ILE A 80 3.95 8.27 -2.23
CA ILE A 80 5.09 8.01 -1.33
C ILE A 80 4.94 8.83 -0.05
N ASP A 81 4.65 10.12 -0.16
CA ASP A 81 4.44 11.02 0.98
C ASP A 81 3.36 10.47 1.91
N SER A 82 2.25 9.96 1.38
CA SER A 82 1.18 9.37 2.19
C SER A 82 1.65 8.13 2.95
N PHE A 83 2.31 7.17 2.29
CA PHE A 83 2.76 5.93 2.93
C PHE A 83 3.88 6.16 3.96
N TYR A 84 4.90 6.94 3.59
CA TYR A 84 6.04 7.18 4.46
C TYR A 84 5.65 8.06 5.66
N SER A 85 4.68 8.96 5.48
CA SER A 85 4.11 9.71 6.61
C SER A 85 3.36 8.79 7.59
N GLU A 86 2.75 7.71 7.13
CA GLU A 86 2.12 6.72 8.01
C GLU A 86 3.16 5.90 8.79
N ILE A 87 4.25 5.48 8.14
CA ILE A 87 5.37 4.82 8.82
C ILE A 87 5.94 5.75 9.91
N TYR A 88 6.20 7.01 9.55
CA TYR A 88 6.64 8.04 10.49
C TYR A 88 5.66 8.22 11.65
N GLY A 89 4.36 8.32 11.35
CA GLY A 89 3.32 8.50 12.35
C GLY A 89 3.24 7.34 13.35
N LYS A 90 3.34 6.10 12.87
CA LYS A 90 3.34 4.90 13.73
C LYS A 90 4.52 4.89 14.70
N GLU A 91 5.74 5.15 14.22
CA GLU A 91 6.91 5.19 15.10
C GLU A 91 6.86 6.40 16.06
N ARG A 92 6.35 7.55 15.61
CA ARG A 92 6.11 8.72 16.47
C ARG A 92 5.12 8.39 17.59
N ASP A 93 3.95 7.87 17.23
CA ASP A 93 2.83 7.65 18.16
C ASP A 93 3.11 6.50 19.13
N LYS A 94 3.95 5.54 18.73
CA LYS A 94 4.47 4.48 19.61
C LYS A 94 5.51 5.00 20.59
N THR A 95 6.51 5.74 20.12
CA THR A 95 7.70 6.07 20.93
C THR A 95 7.54 7.35 21.75
N ALA A 96 6.92 8.40 21.21
CA ALA A 96 6.87 9.69 21.88
C ALA A 96 6.17 9.65 23.25
N PRO A 97 5.08 8.89 23.47
CA PRO A 97 4.45 8.77 24.79
C PRO A 97 5.35 8.10 25.85
N GLU A 98 6.23 7.19 25.46
CA GLU A 98 7.14 6.46 26.35
C GLU A 98 8.28 7.36 26.89
N ILE A 99 8.55 8.49 26.23
CA ILE A 99 9.56 9.45 26.66
C ILE A 99 8.92 10.45 27.63
N ASN A 100 9.06 10.16 28.93
CA ASN A 100 8.47 10.95 30.02
C ASN A 100 9.01 12.39 30.10
N ASP A 101 10.31 12.58 29.83
CA ASP A 101 10.93 13.91 29.87
C ASP A 101 10.53 14.74 28.65
N ARG A 102 9.91 15.90 28.88
CA ARG A 102 9.39 16.78 27.81
C ARG A 102 10.51 17.32 26.91
N GLY A 103 11.70 17.62 27.45
CA GLY A 103 12.84 18.10 26.68
C GLY A 103 13.37 17.03 25.74
N LYS A 104 13.63 15.84 26.27
CA LYS A 104 14.07 14.67 25.50
C LYS A 104 13.05 14.26 24.44
N ARG A 105 11.76 14.29 24.77
CA ARG A 105 10.69 13.99 23.80
C ARG A 105 10.68 14.99 22.65
N ASN A 106 10.89 16.28 22.93
CA ASN A 106 10.99 17.29 21.88
C ASN A 106 12.22 17.06 20.98
N GLU A 107 13.37 16.73 21.56
CA GLU A 107 14.58 16.39 20.79
C GLU A 107 14.36 15.15 19.91
N TYR A 108 13.70 14.11 20.45
CA TYR A 108 13.30 12.92 19.70
C TYR A 108 12.46 13.32 18.47
N LEU A 109 11.40 14.11 18.67
CA LEU A 109 10.51 14.57 17.60
C LEU A 109 11.26 15.38 16.53
N ILE A 110 12.23 16.21 16.92
CA ILE A 110 13.07 16.96 15.98
C ILE A 110 13.95 16.02 15.15
N LYS A 111 14.56 15.01 15.78
CA LYS A 111 15.44 14.05 15.11
C LYS A 111 14.68 13.18 14.11
N ILE A 112 13.56 12.57 14.49
CA ILE A 112 12.75 11.78 13.56
C ILE A 112 12.17 12.65 12.43
N GLY A 113 11.79 13.90 12.75
CA GLY A 113 11.33 14.87 11.75
C GLY A 113 12.40 15.23 10.73
N SER A 114 13.66 15.27 11.16
CA SER A 114 14.81 15.47 10.28
C SER A 114 15.05 14.27 9.36
N ILE A 115 14.87 13.03 9.86
CA ILE A 115 14.90 11.81 9.04
C ILE A 115 13.82 11.87 7.95
N ALA A 116 12.59 12.19 8.31
CA ALA A 116 11.48 12.37 7.35
C ALA A 116 11.81 13.42 6.27
N LYS A 117 12.36 14.57 6.67
CA LYS A 117 12.78 15.62 5.73
C LYS A 117 13.90 15.14 4.80
N ASN A 118 14.91 14.46 5.33
CA ASN A 118 16.05 13.97 4.57
C ASN A 118 15.67 12.83 3.61
N ALA A 119 14.66 12.03 3.98
CA ALA A 119 14.07 11.02 3.10
C ALA A 119 13.29 11.64 1.92
N GLY A 120 13.11 12.97 1.87
CA GLY A 120 12.46 13.67 0.77
C GLY A 120 10.95 13.86 0.94
N LEU A 121 10.41 13.70 2.16
CA LEU A 121 8.99 13.91 2.41
C LEU A 121 8.62 15.40 2.37
N THR A 122 7.44 15.69 1.82
CA THR A 122 6.89 17.04 1.90
C THR A 122 6.56 17.38 3.35
N MET A 123 7.22 18.42 3.89
CA MET A 123 7.02 18.84 5.28
C MET A 123 5.87 19.84 5.43
N ALA A 124 5.16 19.79 6.55
CA ALA A 124 4.22 20.82 6.94
C ALA A 124 4.97 22.15 7.18
N LYS A 125 4.28 23.28 6.98
CA LYS A 125 4.83 24.58 7.36
C LYS A 125 5.01 24.63 8.88
N ASP A 126 6.07 25.30 9.32
CA ASP A 126 6.35 25.49 10.74
C ASP A 126 5.15 26.14 11.44
N ASP A 127 4.80 25.60 12.59
CA ASP A 127 3.70 26.13 13.40
C ASP A 127 4.16 27.43 14.08
N PRO A 128 3.45 28.56 13.90
CA PRO A 128 3.80 29.82 14.53
C PRO A 128 3.72 29.78 16.08
N SER A 129 3.19 28.72 16.68
CA SER A 129 3.09 28.51 18.13
C SER A 129 4.36 27.97 18.82
N GLY A 130 5.47 27.76 18.08
CA GLY A 130 6.80 27.57 18.68
C GLY A 130 7.20 26.13 19.02
N ILE A 131 6.42 25.12 18.63
CA ILE A 131 6.92 23.73 18.59
C ILE A 131 7.54 23.48 17.21
N ILE A 132 8.86 23.67 17.14
CA ILE A 132 9.69 23.52 15.92
C ILE A 132 10.07 22.05 15.73
N ALA A 133 9.08 21.16 15.63
CA ALA A 133 9.33 19.77 15.25
C ALA A 133 8.85 19.58 13.80
N PRO A 134 9.76 19.43 12.82
CA PRO A 134 9.37 19.24 11.43
C PRO A 134 8.56 17.94 11.32
N LYS A 135 7.37 18.04 10.74
CA LYS A 135 6.47 16.88 10.55
C LYS A 135 6.05 16.77 9.08
N PRO A 136 5.88 15.54 8.55
CA PRO A 136 5.34 15.37 7.21
C PRO A 136 3.96 16.02 7.05
N LYS A 137 3.70 16.60 5.88
CA LYS A 137 2.42 17.25 5.54
C LYS A 137 1.26 16.27 5.49
N ALA A 138 1.53 15.04 5.03
CA ALA A 138 0.52 13.97 4.92
C ALA A 138 0.33 13.17 6.22
N LEU A 139 0.95 13.59 7.33
CA LEU A 139 0.82 12.90 8.61
C LEU A 139 -0.64 12.86 9.09
N GLY A 140 -1.14 11.64 9.32
CA GLY A 140 -2.50 11.38 9.75
C GLY A 140 -3.54 11.31 8.63
N ALA A 141 -3.14 11.47 7.36
CA ALA A 141 -4.07 11.39 6.22
C ALA A 141 -4.63 9.98 6.00
N ASN A 142 -3.82 8.92 6.27
CA ASN A 142 -4.22 7.50 6.19
C ASN A 142 -5.08 7.17 4.96
N VAL A 143 -4.68 7.69 3.79
CA VAL A 143 -5.53 7.71 2.58
C VAL A 143 -5.94 6.31 2.17
N PHE A 144 -4.98 5.39 2.10
CA PHE A 144 -5.21 4.03 1.63
C PHE A 144 -5.99 3.18 2.63
N GLN A 145 -5.67 3.29 3.93
CA GLN A 145 -6.51 2.71 4.98
C GLN A 145 -7.97 3.20 4.86
N THR A 146 -8.18 4.49 4.60
CA THR A 146 -9.51 5.06 4.46
C THR A 146 -10.25 4.51 3.24
N VAL A 147 -9.56 4.33 2.10
CA VAL A 147 -10.13 3.73 0.90
C VAL A 147 -10.61 2.30 1.18
N VAL A 148 -9.75 1.48 1.79
CA VAL A 148 -10.08 0.09 2.08
C VAL A 148 -11.17 0.02 3.16
N THR A 149 -11.10 0.82 4.24
CA THR A 149 -12.15 0.83 5.27
C THR A 149 -13.51 1.26 4.74
N LYS A 150 -13.57 2.13 3.72
CA LYS A 150 -14.85 2.50 3.09
C LYS A 150 -15.53 1.32 2.38
N SER A 151 -14.76 0.37 1.83
CA SER A 151 -15.30 -0.79 1.10
C SER A 151 -16.14 -1.70 1.99
N TYR A 152 -15.81 -1.84 3.27
CA TYR A 152 -16.54 -2.68 4.23
C TYR A 152 -17.29 -1.89 5.31
N HIS A 153 -17.38 -0.56 5.20
CA HIS A 153 -17.99 0.29 6.23
C HIS A 153 -19.48 -0.08 6.48
N TYR A 154 -20.21 -0.42 5.42
CA TYR A 154 -21.64 -0.76 5.52
C TYR A 154 -21.88 -2.07 6.29
N LEU A 155 -20.86 -2.91 6.45
CA LEU A 155 -20.92 -4.18 7.18
C LEU A 155 -20.69 -4.03 8.70
N ARG A 156 -20.35 -2.84 9.20
CA ARG A 156 -19.96 -2.61 10.61
C ARG A 156 -21.11 -2.63 11.64
N SER A 157 -22.20 -3.34 11.37
CA SER A 157 -23.34 -3.44 12.28
C SER A 157 -23.53 -4.88 12.78
N GLY A 158 -24.02 -5.03 14.02
CA GLY A 158 -24.25 -6.33 14.65
C GLY A 158 -23.00 -7.21 14.72
N ASN A 159 -23.20 -8.52 14.69
CA ASN A 159 -22.14 -9.53 14.81
C ASN A 159 -21.07 -9.42 13.71
N VAL A 160 -21.43 -8.91 12.53
CA VAL A 160 -20.49 -8.66 11.42
C VAL A 160 -19.48 -7.58 11.80
N GLY A 161 -19.93 -6.54 12.51
CA GLY A 161 -19.06 -5.48 13.02
C GLY A 161 -18.08 -5.97 14.08
N GLU A 162 -18.50 -6.87 14.98
CA GLU A 162 -17.60 -7.50 15.95
C GLU A 162 -16.51 -8.30 15.25
N LYS A 163 -16.88 -9.09 14.24
CA LYS A 163 -15.93 -9.86 13.44
C LYS A 163 -14.93 -8.98 12.69
N ILE A 164 -15.39 -7.89 12.09
CA ILE A 164 -14.51 -6.90 11.44
C ILE A 164 -13.51 -6.31 12.45
N ASN A 165 -13.94 -6.02 13.68
CA ASN A 165 -13.05 -5.49 14.71
C ASN A 165 -11.96 -6.52 15.11
N GLU A 166 -12.29 -7.81 15.16
CA GLU A 166 -11.30 -8.88 15.38
C GLU A 166 -10.27 -8.94 14.23
N MET A 167 -10.72 -8.75 12.98
CA MET A 167 -9.88 -8.84 11.79
C MET A 167 -9.10 -7.55 11.49
N GLU A 168 -9.48 -6.42 12.06
CA GLU A 168 -8.92 -5.10 11.78
C GLU A 168 -7.37 -5.02 11.87
N PRO A 169 -6.68 -5.68 12.82
CA PRO A 169 -5.22 -5.72 12.83
C PRO A 169 -4.62 -6.38 11.58
N GLU A 170 -5.20 -7.50 11.13
CA GLU A 170 -4.72 -8.21 9.94
C GLU A 170 -5.05 -7.43 8.66
N ILE A 171 -6.23 -6.81 8.59
CA ILE A 171 -6.60 -5.92 7.49
C ILE A 171 -5.59 -4.77 7.35
N ARG A 172 -5.23 -4.12 8.46
CA ARG A 172 -4.23 -3.04 8.48
C ARG A 172 -2.86 -3.52 8.02
N LYS A 173 -2.46 -4.73 8.42
CA LYS A 173 -1.20 -5.34 8.00
C LYS A 173 -1.20 -5.60 6.49
N GLN A 174 -2.27 -6.20 5.95
CA GLN A 174 -2.40 -6.49 4.53
C GLN A 174 -2.37 -5.21 3.67
N ILE A 175 -3.07 -4.15 4.10
CA ILE A 175 -3.06 -2.83 3.44
C ILE A 175 -1.63 -2.27 3.38
N GLN A 176 -0.87 -2.42 4.47
CA GLN A 176 0.52 -1.96 4.52
C GLN A 176 1.43 -2.80 3.62
N GLU A 177 1.30 -4.12 3.61
CA GLU A 177 2.13 -5.01 2.79
C GLU A 177 1.89 -4.79 1.30
N GLU A 178 0.62 -4.76 0.86
CA GLU A 178 0.27 -4.46 -0.53
C GLU A 178 0.65 -3.04 -0.92
N GLY A 179 0.38 -2.08 -0.04
CA GLY A 179 0.77 -0.70 -0.24
C GLY A 179 2.27 -0.53 -0.45
N LEU A 180 3.09 -1.13 0.41
CA LEU A 180 4.54 -1.09 0.30
C LEU A 180 5.05 -1.76 -0.97
N ARG A 181 4.45 -2.90 -1.36
CA ARG A 181 4.77 -3.60 -2.62
C ARG A 181 4.54 -2.69 -3.83
N LEU A 182 3.42 -1.97 -3.86
CA LEU A 182 3.06 -1.06 -4.95
C LEU A 182 3.89 0.23 -4.95
N VAL A 183 4.28 0.73 -3.77
CA VAL A 183 5.07 1.98 -3.61
C VAL A 183 6.55 1.79 -3.91
N ALA A 184 7.12 0.61 -3.61
CA ALA A 184 8.53 0.31 -3.78
C ALA A 184 9.15 0.73 -5.13
N PRO A 185 8.53 0.43 -6.30
CA PRO A 185 9.08 0.88 -7.59
C PRO A 185 9.12 2.40 -7.72
N MET A 186 8.07 3.11 -7.29
CA MET A 186 8.03 4.58 -7.32
C MET A 186 9.07 5.21 -6.40
N ALA A 187 9.22 4.66 -5.19
CA ALA A 187 10.22 5.13 -4.22
C ALA A 187 11.64 4.98 -4.79
N ARG A 188 11.95 3.83 -5.40
CA ARG A 188 13.25 3.59 -6.05
C ARG A 188 13.51 4.54 -7.20
N GLU A 189 12.51 4.75 -8.06
CA GLU A 189 12.63 5.65 -9.22
C GLU A 189 12.94 7.09 -8.79
N LEU A 190 12.33 7.57 -7.71
CA LEU A 190 12.49 8.93 -7.22
C LEU A 190 13.61 9.09 -6.18
N GLY A 191 14.38 8.04 -5.90
CA GLY A 191 15.53 8.08 -5.00
C GLY A 191 15.18 8.18 -3.52
N TYR A 192 13.97 7.76 -3.11
CA TYR A 192 13.62 7.64 -1.70
C TYR A 192 14.32 6.40 -1.11
N PRO A 193 14.69 6.43 0.19
CA PRO A 193 15.12 5.21 0.88
C PRO A 193 14.00 4.17 0.79
N ASP A 194 14.32 2.88 0.76
CA ASP A 194 13.28 1.86 0.88
C ASP A 194 12.61 1.94 2.27
N ALA A 195 11.38 1.44 2.36
CA ALA A 195 10.56 1.58 3.55
C ALA A 195 11.15 0.89 4.80
N ALA A 196 11.90 -0.20 4.62
CA ALA A 196 12.54 -0.91 5.73
C ALA A 196 13.71 -0.10 6.27
N THR A 197 14.55 0.44 5.39
CA THR A 197 15.64 1.37 5.75
C THR A 197 15.09 2.60 6.46
N PHE A 198 14.07 3.26 5.89
CA PHE A 198 13.44 4.43 6.50
C PHE A 198 12.90 4.14 7.91
N ARG A 199 12.20 3.00 8.09
CA ARG A 199 11.70 2.58 9.39
C ARG A 199 12.83 2.28 10.38
N SER A 200 13.91 1.64 9.91
CA SER A 200 15.07 1.34 10.74
C SER A 200 15.75 2.60 11.27
N GLU A 201 15.89 3.64 10.43
CA GLU A 201 16.45 4.92 10.85
C GLU A 201 15.61 5.59 11.94
N LEU A 202 14.27 5.59 11.80
CA LEU A 202 13.37 6.12 12.82
C LEU A 202 13.52 5.38 14.16
N ARG A 203 13.62 4.05 14.12
CA ARG A 203 13.78 3.20 15.32
C ARG A 203 15.15 3.31 15.97
N ALA A 204 16.19 3.54 15.18
CA ALA A 204 17.53 3.79 15.71
C ALA A 204 17.51 5.01 16.64
N ILE A 205 16.80 6.09 16.24
CA ILE A 205 16.62 7.26 17.11
C ILE A 205 15.84 6.90 18.38
N ALA A 206 14.79 6.09 18.30
CA ALA A 206 14.03 5.67 19.49
C ALA A 206 14.92 5.00 20.55
N SER A 207 15.90 4.22 20.09
CA SER A 207 16.86 3.51 20.95
C SER A 207 17.74 4.46 21.77
N ASP A 208 18.13 5.61 21.20
CA ASP A 208 18.90 6.65 21.90
C ASP A 208 18.14 7.24 23.11
N TYR A 209 16.81 7.12 23.11
CA TYR A 209 15.93 7.62 24.18
C TYR A 209 15.47 6.53 25.14
N GLY A 210 16.08 5.33 25.08
CA GLY A 210 15.77 4.22 25.98
C GLY A 210 14.46 3.50 25.67
N VAL A 211 13.87 3.76 24.51
CA VAL A 211 12.70 3.02 24.01
C VAL A 211 13.23 1.88 23.14
N ALA A 212 13.22 0.67 23.69
CA ALA A 212 13.69 -0.49 22.95
C ALA A 212 12.80 -0.71 21.71
N PRO A 213 13.38 -0.86 20.51
CA PRO A 213 12.59 -1.28 19.36
C PRO A 213 12.03 -2.66 19.66
N GLU A 214 10.74 -2.89 19.36
CA GLU A 214 10.22 -4.25 19.34
C GLU A 214 11.08 -5.04 18.36
N ILE A 215 11.80 -6.03 18.89
CA ILE A 215 12.36 -7.09 18.08
C ILE A 215 11.12 -7.85 17.59
N LEU A 216 10.73 -7.62 16.34
CA LEU A 216 9.84 -8.56 15.68
C LEU A 216 10.63 -9.86 15.64
N ASP A 217 10.23 -10.81 16.50
CA ASP A 217 10.65 -12.20 16.39
C ASP A 217 10.24 -12.68 14.99
N THR A 218 11.14 -12.51 14.02
CA THR A 218 11.15 -13.34 12.84
C THR A 218 11.76 -14.66 13.29
N THR A 219 10.97 -15.46 14.01
CA THR A 219 11.30 -16.86 14.24
C THR A 219 11.18 -17.58 12.89
N PRO A 220 12.25 -18.16 12.34
CA PRO A 220 12.12 -19.13 11.26
C PRO A 220 11.82 -20.49 11.90
N HIS A 221 10.62 -21.01 11.68
CA HIS A 221 10.31 -22.41 11.86
C HIS A 221 9.62 -22.95 10.62
#